data_AF-A0A7J3WTU5-F1
#
_entry.id   AF-A0A7J3WTU5-F1
#
_cell.length_a   1.000
_cell.length_b   1.000
_cell.length_c   1.000
_cell.angle_alpha   90.00
_cell.angle_beta   90.00
_cell.angle_gamma   90.00
#
_symmetry.space_group_name_H-M   'P 1'
#
loop_
_entity.id
_entity.type
_entity.pdbx_description
1 polymer ?
#
loop_
_entity_poly.entity_id
_entity_poly.type
_entity_poly.pdbx_seq_one_letter_code
_entity_poly.pdbx_strand_id
1 'polypeptide(L)' 'MADKQKIQDKIEDLNEMRAMVKKDIEELEERRRDMNEKKYLKLKEKYEKKLEKIRNKIKELEEQLRHL' A
#
# COMPACT_ATOMS: atom_id res chain seq x y z
N MET A 1 21.40 -3.06 16.91
CA MET A 1 21.06 -4.30 16.19
C MET A 1 19.56 -4.56 16.16
N ALA A 2 18.87 -4.65 17.31
CA ALA A 2 17.44 -4.97 17.37
C ALA A 2 16.51 -3.94 16.68
N ASP A 3 16.81 -2.64 16.77
CA ASP A 3 15.90 -1.62 16.24
C ASP A 3 15.95 -1.48 14.72
N LYS A 4 17.12 -1.74 14.11
CA LYS A 4 17.25 -1.85 12.65
C LYS A 4 16.42 -3.02 12.11
N GLN A 5 16.51 -4.19 12.74
CA GLN A 5 15.73 -5.36 12.35
C GLN A 5 14.22 -5.08 12.45
N LYS A 6 13.75 -4.50 13.56
CA LYS A 6 12.33 -4.13 13.72
C LYS A 6 11.81 -3.18 12.65
N ILE A 7 12.66 -2.28 12.15
CA ILE A 7 12.28 -1.36 11.06
C ILE A 7 12.22 -2.12 9.73
N GLN A 8 13.16 -3.03 9.48
CA GLN A 8 13.16 -3.89 8.29
C GLN A 8 11.93 -4.80 8.25
N ASP A 9 11.61 -5.46 9.37
CA ASP A 9 10.43 -6.33 9.48
C ASP A 9 9.14 -5.54 9.17
N LYS A 10 9.01 -4.32 9.72
CA LYS A 10 7.87 -3.43 9.41
C LYS A 10 7.81 -3.00 7.95
N ILE A 11 8.96 -2.77 7.31
CA ILE A 11 9.01 -2.44 5.87
C ILE A 11 8.55 -3.64 5.06
N GLU A 12 8.91 -4.86 5.45
CA GLU A 12 8.47 -6.10 4.80
C GLU A 12 6.95 -6.28 4.93
N ASP A 13 6.40 -6.17 6.13
CA ASP A 13 4.94 -6.20 6.39
C ASP A 13 4.20 -5.16 5.51
N LEU A 14 4.72 -3.93 5.46
CA LEU A 14 4.12 -2.87 4.65
C LEU A 14 4.22 -3.15 3.15
N ASN A 15 5.28 -3.80 2.68
CA ASN A 15 5.42 -4.20 1.29
C ASN A 15 4.45 -5.33 0.92
N GLU A 16 4.21 -6.28 1.82
CA GLU A 16 3.16 -7.29 1.64
C GLU A 16 1.78 -6.62 1.53
N MET A 17 1.46 -5.72 2.47
CA MET A 17 0.19 -4.95 2.42
C MET A 17 0.08 -4.12 1.14
N ARG A 18 1.18 -3.54 0.66
CA ARG A 18 1.24 -2.80 -0.61
C ARG A 18 0.91 -3.71 -1.78
N ALA A 19 1.44 -4.93 -1.80
CA ALA A 19 1.16 -5.91 -2.84
C ALA A 19 -0.30 -6.36 -2.83
N MET A 20 -0.87 -6.62 -1.65
CA MET A 20 -2.29 -6.94 -1.50
C MET A 20 -3.19 -5.83 -2.04
N VAL A 21 -2.93 -4.57 -1.67
CA VAL A 21 -3.73 -3.43 -2.16
C VAL A 21 -3.61 -3.23 -3.67
N LYS A 22 -2.44 -3.50 -4.25
CA LYS A 22 -2.28 -3.49 -5.72
C LYS A 22 -3.16 -4.55 -6.37
N LYS A 23 -3.16 -5.77 -5.83
CA LYS A 23 -4.01 -6.85 -6.30
C LYS A 23 -5.50 -6.48 -6.19
N ASP A 24 -5.92 -5.87 -5.08
CA ASP A 24 -7.29 -5.38 -4.90
C ASP A 24 -7.68 -4.35 -5.99
N ILE A 25 -6.73 -3.50 -6.41
CA ILE A 25 -6.95 -2.54 -7.52
C ILE A 25 -7.07 -3.28 -8.85
N GLU A 26 -6.20 -4.25 -9.13
CA GLU A 26 -6.26 -5.06 -10.35
C GLU A 26 -7.61 -5.81 -10.45
N GLU A 27 -8.04 -6.48 -9.38
CA GLU A 27 -9.35 -7.15 -9.31
C GLU A 27 -10.53 -6.16 -9.47
N LEU A 28 -10.39 -4.93 -8.96
CA LEU A 28 -11.38 -3.87 -9.15
C LEU A 28 -11.46 -3.43 -10.62
N GLU A 29 -10.32 -3.33 -11.31
CA GLU A 29 -10.24 -2.98 -12.74
C GLU A 29 -10.86 -4.08 -13.62
N GLU A 30 -10.61 -5.35 -13.32
CA GLU A 30 -11.20 -6.48 -14.04
C GLU A 30 -12.72 -6.46 -13.95
N ARG A 31 -13.26 -6.17 -12.76
CA ARG A 31 -14.70 -6.11 -12.51
C ARG A 31 -15.32 -4.76 -12.81
N ARG A 32 -14.57 -3.81 -13.39
CA ARG A 32 -15.05 -2.44 -13.69
C ARG A 32 -16.34 -2.45 -14.52
N ARG A 33 -16.46 -3.38 -15.47
CA ARG A 33 -17.63 -3.52 -16.34
C ARG A 33 -18.90 -3.96 -15.60
N ASP A 34 -18.74 -4.63 -14.46
CA ASP A 34 -19.84 -5.16 -13.64
C ASP A 34 -20.34 -4.14 -12.59
N MET A 35 -19.78 -2.93 -12.57
CA MET A 35 -20.12 -1.92 -11.58
C MET A 35 -20.37 -0.55 -12.20
N ASN A 36 -21.22 0.23 -11.52
CA ASN A 36 -21.44 1.62 -11.89
C ASN A 36 -20.12 2.41 -11.75
N GLU A 37 -19.82 3.22 -12.75
CA GLU A 37 -18.65 4.10 -12.82
C GLU A 37 -18.43 4.91 -11.54
N LYS A 38 -19.49 5.47 -10.96
CA LYS A 38 -19.39 6.25 -9.70
C LYS A 38 -18.94 5.39 -8.52
N LYS A 39 -19.35 4.12 -8.47
CA LYS A 39 -18.95 3.16 -7.43
C LYS A 39 -17.51 2.73 -7.65
N TYR A 40 -17.13 2.44 -8.88
CA TYR A 40 -15.76 2.10 -9.28
C TYR A 40 -14.79 3.22 -8.88
N LEU A 41 -15.05 4.47 -9.27
CA LEU A 41 -14.18 5.61 -8.97
C LEU A 41 -13.96 5.79 -7.47
N LYS A 42 -15.03 5.67 -6.66
CA LYS A 42 -14.92 5.74 -5.19
C LYS A 42 -14.06 4.62 -4.60
N LEU A 43 -14.20 3.39 -5.09
CA LEU A 43 -13.41 2.26 -4.61
C LEU A 43 -11.94 2.39 -5.03
N LYS A 44 -11.71 2.81 -6.27
CA LYS A 44 -10.37 3.08 -6.80
C LYS A 44 -9.66 4.15 -5.98
N GLU A 45 -10.31 5.30 -5.75
CA GLU A 45 -9.77 6.38 -4.92
C GLU A 45 -9.45 5.90 -3.49
N LYS A 46 -10.32 5.07 -2.90
CA LYS A 46 -10.08 4.48 -1.56
C LYS A 46 -8.83 3.61 -1.54
N TYR A 47 -8.64 2.74 -2.53
CA TYR A 47 -7.47 1.87 -2.61
C TYR A 47 -6.20 2.63 -2.96
N GLU A 48 -6.27 3.61 -3.85
CA GLU A 48 -5.16 4.51 -4.17
C GLU A 48 -4.69 5.29 -2.94
N LYS A 49 -5.61 5.86 -2.16
CA LYS A 49 -5.28 6.53 -0.88
C LYS A 49 -4.64 5.56 0.12
N LYS A 50 -5.11 4.31 0.19
CA LYS A 50 -4.49 3.29 1.05
C LYS A 50 -3.07 2.96 0.60
N LEU A 51 -2.87 2.82 -0.71
CA LEU A 51 -1.59 2.55 -1.33
C LEU A 51 -0.59 3.69 -1.09
N GLU A 52 -1.03 4.93 -1.21
CA GLU A 52 -0.23 6.12 -0.94
C GLU A 52 0.21 6.19 0.52
N LYS A 53 -0.69 5.94 1.48
CA LYS A 53 -0.35 5.89 2.91
C LYS A 53 0.73 4.85 3.21
N ILE A 54 0.61 3.66 2.61
CA ILE A 54 1.60 2.58 2.77
C ILE A 54 2.95 3.02 2.18
N ARG A 55 2.97 3.62 0.99
CA ARG A 55 4.20 4.13 0.36
C ARG A 55 4.89 5.20 1.21
N ASN A 56 4.13 6.16 1.75
CA ASN A 56 4.67 7.20 2.62
C ASN A 56 5.25 6.59 3.90
N LYS A 57 4.57 5.60 4.49
CA LYS A 57 5.07 4.91 5.69
C LYS A 57 6.36 4.14 5.42
N ILE A 58 6.46 3.44 4.29
CA ILE A 58 7.69 2.76 3.87
C ILE A 58 8.82 3.78 3.73
N LYS A 59 8.58 4.89 3.02
CA LYS A 59 9.58 5.94 2.81
C LYS A 59 10.10 6.53 4.13
N GLU A 60 9.20 6.82 5.07
CA GLU A 60 9.57 7.29 6.41
C GLU A 60 10.46 6.29 7.16
N LEU A 61 10.12 4.99 7.10
CA LEU A 61 10.89 3.93 7.76
C LEU A 61 12.25 3.72 7.08
N GLU A 62 12.32 3.80 5.75
CA GLU A 62 13.57 3.75 5.00
C GLU A 62 14.47 4.94 5.33
N GLU A 63 13.91 6.14 5.49
CA GLU A 63 14.66 7.33 5.91
C GLU A 63 15.16 7.19 7.35
N GLN A 64 14.32 6.72 8.27
CA GLN A 64 14.75 6.37 9.63
C GLN A 64 15.90 5.36 9.64
N LEU A 65 15.85 4.34 8.78
CA LEU A 65 16.89 3.33 8.67
C LEU A 65 18.21 3.87 8.10
N ARG A 66 18.17 4.91 7.24
CA ARG A 66 19.37 5.59 6.74
C ARG A 66 20.05 6.46 7.79
N HIS A 67 19.29 6.99 8.74
CA HIS A 67 19.78 7.85 9.81
C HIS A 67 20.12 7.09 11.12
N LEU A 68 20.08 5.76 11.08
CA LEU A 68 20.34 4.83 12.18
C LEU A 68 21.72 4.19 12.08
#